data_AF-A0A6L7A383-F1
#
_entry.id   AF-A0A6L7A383-F1
#
_cell.length_a   1.000
_cell.length_b   1.000
_cell.length_c   1.000
_cell.angle_alpha   90.00
_cell.angle_beta   90.00
_cell.angle_gamma   90.00
#
_symmetry.space_group_name_H-M   'P 1'
#
loop_
_entity.id
_entity.type
_entity.pdbx_description
1 polymer ?
#
loop_
_entity_poly.entity_id
_entity_poly.type
_entity_poly.pdbx_seq_one_letter_code
_entity_poly.pdbx_strand_id
1 'polypeptide(L)' 'MTVKISGVLKDGLGNAIPDCMIELKSLRTSSTVIVKTVATASPGET' A
#
# COMPACT_ATOMS: atom_id res chain seq x y z
N MET A 1 -2.10 13.72 16.71
CA MET A 1 -2.10 12.24 16.61
C MET A 1 -1.63 11.85 15.23
N THR A 2 -0.68 10.93 15.14
CA THR A 2 -0.21 10.38 13.87
C THR A 2 -0.90 9.05 13.64
N VAL A 3 -1.58 8.90 12.51
CA VAL A 3 -2.23 7.65 12.11
C VAL A 3 -1.32 6.89 11.16
N LYS A 4 -1.12 5.60 11.40
CA LYS A 4 -0.37 4.71 10.51
C LYS A 4 -1.34 3.96 9.61
N ILE A 5 -1.14 4.05 8.30
CA ILE A 5 -1.89 3.29 7.29
C ILE A 5 -1.01 2.12 6.87
N SER A 6 -1.54 0.89 6.91
CA SER A 6 -0.83 -0.34 6.51
C SER A 6 -1.79 -1.34 5.86
N GLY A 7 -1.29 -2.09 4.87
CA GLY A 7 -2.04 -3.13 4.17
C GLY A 7 -1.21 -3.76 3.05
N VAL A 8 -1.74 -4.81 2.43
CA VAL A 8 -1.14 -5.48 1.27
C VAL A 8 -2.11 -5.36 0.10
N LEU A 9 -1.64 -4.88 -1.05
CA LEU A 9 -2.41 -4.85 -2.28
C LEU A 9 -2.31 -6.22 -2.96
N LYS A 10 -3.46 -6.85 -3.23
CA LYS A 10 -3.55 -8.18 -3.86
C LYS A 10 -4.37 -8.14 -5.14
N ASP A 11 -4.08 -9.03 -6.07
CA ASP A 11 -4.87 -9.22 -7.29
C ASP A 11 -6.11 -10.13 -7.05
N GLY A 12 -6.93 -10.37 -8.08
CA GLY A 12 -8.14 -11.19 -7.97
C GLY A 12 -7.89 -12.66 -7.62
N LEU A 13 -6.67 -13.15 -7.78
CA LEU A 13 -6.19 -14.48 -7.42
C LEU A 13 -5.52 -14.52 -6.03
N GLY A 14 -5.41 -13.37 -5.35
CA GLY A 14 -4.82 -13.27 -4.02
C GLY A 14 -3.31 -13.05 -3.97
N ASN A 15 -2.60 -12.93 -5.10
CA ASN A 15 -1.16 -12.65 -5.08
C ASN A 15 -0.89 -11.18 -4.78
N ALA A 16 0.21 -10.90 -4.08
CA ALA A 16 0.65 -9.53 -3.83
C ALA A 16 1.07 -8.84 -5.15
N ILE A 17 0.69 -7.57 -5.32
CA ILE A 17 1.03 -6.79 -6.52
C ILE A 17 2.37 -6.06 -6.29
N PRO A 18 3.49 -6.51 -6.90
CA PRO A 18 4.79 -5.89 -6.73
C PRO A 18 4.89 -4.53 -7.45
N ASP A 19 5.84 -3.70 -6.99
CA ASP A 19 6.17 -2.36 -7.55
C ASP A 19 4.96 -1.45 -7.80
N CYS A 20 3.92 -1.53 -6.96
CA CYS A 20 2.75 -0.68 -7.09
C CYS A 20 2.99 0.73 -6.51
N MET A 21 2.39 1.72 -7.16
CA MET A 21 2.38 3.10 -6.69
C MET A 21 1.07 3.37 -5.97
N ILE A 22 1.15 3.78 -4.70
CA ILE A 22 -0.01 4.13 -3.90
C ILE A 22 0.07 5.63 -3.61
N GLU A 23 -0.89 6.38 -4.13
CA GLU A 23 -1.05 7.80 -3.84
C GLU A 23 -2.13 8.00 -2.78
N LEU A 24 -1.74 8.55 -1.63
CA LEU A 24 -2.65 8.89 -0.54
C LEU A 24 -2.85 10.40 -0.52
N LYS A 25 -4.06 10.85 -0.87
CA LYS A 25 -4.44 12.26 -0.81
C LYS A 25 -5.24 12.54 0.45
N SER A 26 -4.63 13.26 1.39
CA SER A 26 -5.32 13.71 2.60
C SER A 26 -6.07 15.02 2.34
N LEU A 27 -7.40 15.01 2.49
CA LEU A 27 -8.23 16.21 2.25
C LEU A 27 -7.94 17.35 3.26
N ARG A 28 -7.56 16.97 4.50
CA ARG A 28 -7.44 17.89 5.63
C ARG A 28 -6.06 18.54 5.77
N THR A 29 -5.01 17.89 5.27
CA THR A 29 -3.61 18.31 5.47
C THR A 29 -2.91 18.73 4.17
N SER A 30 -3.61 18.73 3.04
CA SER A 30 -3.12 19.09 1.68
C SER A 30 -1.79 18.44 1.27
N SER A 31 -1.38 17.39 1.99
CA SER A 31 -0.11 16.71 1.79
C SER A 31 -0.40 15.47 0.96
N THR A 32 0.10 15.46 -0.27
CA THR A 32 0.12 14.28 -1.12
C THR A 32 1.21 13.35 -0.59
N VAL A 33 0.83 12.22 -0.02
CA VAL A 33 1.78 11.20 0.44
C VAL A 33 1.90 10.17 -0.69
N ILE A 34 2.96 10.30 -1.48
CA ILE A 34 3.29 9.33 -2.54
C ILE A 34 4.16 8.24 -1.90
N VAL A 35 3.62 7.03 -1.80
CA VAL A 35 4.36 5.88 -1.27
C VAL A 35 4.58 4.89 -2.41
N LYS A 36 5.83 4.78 -2.88
CA LYS A 36 6.23 3.65 -3.72
C LYS A 36 6.40 2.44 -2.82
N THR A 37 5.48 1.50 -2.89
CA THR A 37 5.50 0.30 -2.04
C THR A 37 5.85 -0.90 -2.89
N VAL A 38 6.99 -1.52 -2.62
CA VAL A 38 7.30 -2.84 -3.20
C VAL A 38 6.55 -3.86 -2.36
N ALA A 39 5.42 -4.37 -2.85
CA ALA A 39 4.73 -5.47 -2.18
C ALA A 39 5.59 -6.73 -2.34
N THR A 40 6.14 -7.20 -1.23
CA THR A 40 6.79 -8.52 -1.15
C THR A 40 5.75 -9.51 -0.66
N ALA A 41 5.57 -10.62 -1.37
CA ALA A 41 4.78 -11.75 -0.87
C ALA A 41 5.30 -12.10 0.54
N SER A 42 4.40 -12.10 1.53
CA SER A 42 4.78 -12.56 2.87
C SER A 42 5.07 -14.06 2.78
N PRO A 43 6.16 -14.57 3.38
CA PRO A 43 6.47 -16.00 3.38
C PRO A 43 5.40 -16.73 4.18
N GLY A 44 4.36 -17.21 3.49
CA GLY A 44 3.18 -17.82 4.12
C GLY A 44 1.89 -17.78 3.31
N GLU A 45 1.83 -17.12 2.15
CA GLU A 45 0.69 -17.27 1.23
C GLU A 45 0.94 -18.45 0.28
N THR A 46 0.26 -19.57 0.56
CA THR A 46 0.14 -20.77 -0.29
C THR A 46 -1.08 -20.68 -1.20
#